data_AF-A0A846PV97-F1
#
_entry.id   AF-A0A846PV97-F1
#
_cell.length_a   1.000
_cell.length_b   1.000
_cell.length_c   1.000
_cell.angle_alpha   90.00
_cell.angle_beta   90.00
_cell.angle_gamma   90.00
#
_symmetry.space_group_name_H-M   'P 1'
#
loop_
_entity.id
_entity.type
_entity.pdbx_description
1 polymer ?
#
loop_
_entity_poly.entity_id
_entity_poly.type
_entity_poly.pdbx_seq_one_letter_code
_entity_poly.pdbx_strand_id
1 'polypeptide(L)'
;MDKFIPLIVLLVLMPVTVVQGQECTSGDTRPCGSDLGVCETGLRTCIGGKWSECVGEKRPTSNIDVCDNGLDDNCDGETDEDCFDVNETCYNKKHDLGEERTDCGGKCPKTCYFFPWVEVTLIGVAMFFIGLGLYYMQREKGKRLIVSESIVDD
;
A
#
# COMPACT_ATOMS: atom_id res chain seq x y z
N MET A 1 62.77 24.59 12.00
CA MET A 1 61.87 25.38 12.87
C MET A 1 60.45 25.01 12.45
N ASP A 2 60.04 23.80 12.82
CA ASP A 2 58.76 23.23 12.43
C ASP A 2 57.68 23.87 13.29
N LYS A 3 56.84 24.67 12.63
CA LYS A 3 55.72 25.36 13.26
C LYS A 3 54.62 24.31 13.52
N PHE A 4 54.66 23.71 14.70
CA PHE A 4 53.50 23.03 15.29
C PHE A 4 52.39 24.07 15.47
N ILE A 5 51.48 24.17 14.51
CA ILE A 5 50.24 24.94 14.66
C ILE A 5 49.30 24.05 15.49
N PRO A 6 48.94 24.44 16.73
CA PRO A 6 48.12 23.59 17.59
C PRO A 6 46.73 23.40 17.00
N LEU A 7 46.17 22.20 17.12
CA LEU A 7 44.87 21.78 16.56
C LEU A 7 43.71 22.72 16.94
N ILE A 8 43.84 23.45 18.05
CA ILE A 8 42.88 24.47 18.51
C ILE A 8 42.82 25.66 17.53
N VAL A 9 43.94 26.05 16.90
CA VAL A 9 44.00 27.14 15.91
C VAL A 9 43.31 26.75 14.59
N LEU A 10 43.23 25.46 14.28
CA LEU A 10 42.52 24.96 13.09
C LEU A 10 40.99 25.15 13.20
N LEU A 11 40.43 25.13 14.41
CA LEU A 11 38.99 25.33 14.65
C LEU A 11 38.56 26.80 14.61
N VAL A 12 39.47 27.76 14.85
CA VAL A 12 39.15 29.20 14.87
C VAL A 12 39.43 29.89 13.53
N LEU A 13 40.16 29.23 12.62
CA LEU A 13 40.45 29.72 11.26
C LEU A 13 39.52 29.15 10.19
N MET A 14 38.63 28.22 10.54
CA MET A 14 37.52 27.89 9.65
C MET A 14 36.57 29.09 9.66
N PRO A 15 36.37 29.79 8.53
CA PRO A 15 35.35 30.82 8.50
C PRO A 15 34.04 30.13 8.90
N VAL A 16 33.37 30.65 9.94
CA VAL A 16 31.94 30.41 10.10
C VAL A 16 31.33 30.93 8.81
N THR A 17 31.08 30.04 7.87
CA THR A 17 30.30 30.37 6.69
C THR A 17 28.89 30.58 7.22
N VAL A 18 28.59 31.82 7.60
CA VAL A 18 27.21 32.28 7.61
C VAL A 18 26.70 31.95 6.22
N VAL A 19 25.83 30.96 6.13
CA VAL A 19 25.05 30.74 4.92
C VAL A 19 24.23 32.02 4.81
N GLN A 20 24.73 33.01 4.08
CA GLN A 20 23.99 34.24 3.82
C GLN A 20 22.72 33.77 3.12
N GLY A 21 21.62 33.77 3.86
CA GLY A 21 20.31 33.45 3.32
C GLY A 21 20.13 34.33 2.12
N GLN A 22 20.12 33.71 0.93
CA GLN A 22 20.20 34.31 -0.40
C GLN A 22 19.66 35.74 -0.45
N GLU A 23 20.51 36.72 -0.16
CA GLU A 23 20.17 38.13 -0.28
C GLU A 23 20.00 38.42 -1.76
N CYS A 24 18.87 39.02 -2.11
CA CYS A 24 18.51 39.31 -3.49
C CYS A 24 18.67 40.80 -3.79
N THR A 25 18.77 41.18 -5.06
CA THR A 25 18.80 42.60 -5.44
C THR A 25 17.37 43.11 -5.55
N SER A 26 17.08 44.28 -4.97
CA SER A 26 15.71 44.83 -5.03
C SER A 26 15.25 44.99 -6.48
N GLY A 27 14.09 44.42 -6.80
CA GLY A 27 13.55 44.35 -8.17
C GLY A 27 13.76 43.00 -8.87
N ASP A 28 14.64 42.13 -8.37
CA ASP A 28 14.78 40.77 -8.90
C ASP A 28 13.47 40.00 -8.73
N THR A 29 13.16 39.14 -9.70
CA THR A 29 12.02 38.22 -9.64
C THR A 29 12.50 36.78 -9.81
N ARG A 30 11.81 35.85 -9.16
CA ARG A 30 12.04 34.41 -9.37
C ARG A 30 10.77 33.60 -9.15
N PRO A 31 10.65 32.41 -9.77
CA PRO A 31 9.55 31.51 -9.49
C PRO A 31 9.55 31.03 -8.04
N CYS A 32 8.37 30.67 -7.57
CA CYS A 32 8.08 30.07 -6.28
C CYS A 32 6.80 29.21 -6.38
N GLY A 33 6.52 28.40 -5.36
CA GLY A 33 5.47 27.39 -5.41
C GLY A 33 5.92 26.09 -6.09
N SER A 34 4.95 25.24 -6.42
CA SER A 34 5.10 23.95 -7.11
C SER A 34 4.20 23.93 -8.35
N ASP A 35 4.60 23.21 -9.39
CA ASP A 35 3.79 22.92 -10.58
C ASP A 35 3.27 21.48 -10.61
N LEU A 36 3.28 20.81 -9.46
CA LEU A 36 2.76 19.47 -9.27
C LEU A 36 1.26 19.49 -8.96
N GLY A 37 0.53 18.55 -9.54
CA GLY A 37 -0.87 18.33 -9.21
C GLY A 37 -1.78 19.52 -9.45
N VAL A 38 -2.52 19.89 -8.40
CA VAL A 38 -3.41 21.05 -8.41
C VAL A 38 -2.68 22.36 -8.13
N CYS A 39 -1.38 22.34 -7.82
CA CYS A 39 -0.60 23.54 -7.52
C CYS A 39 -0.15 24.30 -8.77
N GLU A 40 0.05 25.60 -8.57
CA GLU A 40 0.54 26.49 -9.61
C GLU A 40 1.69 27.35 -9.07
N THR A 41 2.71 27.54 -9.89
CA THR A 41 3.84 28.40 -9.55
C THR A 41 3.46 29.88 -9.59
N GLY A 42 3.94 30.64 -8.62
CA GLY A 42 3.88 32.10 -8.60
C GLY A 42 5.23 32.77 -8.82
N LEU A 43 5.26 34.08 -8.62
CA LEU A 43 6.47 34.91 -8.65
C LEU A 43 6.65 35.62 -7.31
N ARG A 44 7.90 35.65 -6.83
CA ARG A 44 8.30 36.50 -5.70
C ARG A 44 9.29 37.54 -6.17
N THR A 45 9.13 38.74 -5.64
CA THR A 45 9.96 39.91 -5.97
C THR A 45 10.83 40.25 -4.79
N CYS A 46 12.07 40.61 -5.05
CA CYS A 46 12.96 41.09 -4.02
C CYS A 46 12.64 42.53 -3.62
N ILE A 47 12.39 42.77 -2.33
CA ILE A 47 12.10 44.09 -1.77
C ILE A 47 13.03 44.29 -0.56
N GLY A 48 13.95 45.25 -0.65
CA GLY A 48 14.86 45.57 0.46
C GLY A 48 15.80 44.42 0.84
N GLY A 49 16.27 43.66 -0.15
CA GLY A 49 17.19 42.53 0.06
C GLY A 49 16.52 41.22 0.45
N LYS A 50 15.18 41.20 0.57
CA LYS A 50 14.39 40.02 0.97
C LYS A 50 13.35 39.68 -0.08
N TRP A 51 13.11 38.40 -0.29
CA TRP A 51 12.04 37.93 -1.16
C TRP A 51 10.68 38.21 -0.52
N SER A 52 9.75 38.75 -1.31
CA SER A 52 8.34 38.89 -0.95
C SER A 52 7.66 37.52 -0.82
N GLU A 53 6.41 37.56 -0.37
CA GLU A 53 5.47 36.46 -0.56
C GLU A 53 5.40 36.06 -2.04
N CYS A 54 5.05 34.79 -2.28
CA CYS A 54 4.84 34.28 -3.61
C CYS A 54 3.48 34.75 -4.13
N VAL A 55 3.48 35.60 -5.15
CA VAL A 55 2.27 36.15 -5.75
C VAL A 55 1.86 35.28 -6.92
N GLY A 56 0.59 34.86 -6.92
CA GLY A 56 0.02 34.02 -7.98
C GLY A 56 0.27 32.53 -7.82
N GLU A 57 0.86 32.08 -6.71
CA GLU A 57 0.91 30.63 -6.44
C GLU A 57 -0.46 30.10 -6.03
N LYS A 58 -0.74 28.86 -6.45
CA LYS A 58 -1.81 28.04 -5.89
C LYS A 58 -1.16 27.01 -4.96
N ARG A 59 -1.42 27.16 -3.67
CA ARG A 59 -0.93 26.26 -2.62
C ARG A 59 -1.86 25.07 -2.44
N PRO A 60 -1.35 23.93 -1.95
CA PRO A 60 -2.21 22.81 -1.60
C PRO A 60 -3.17 23.23 -0.48
N THR A 61 -4.43 22.82 -0.57
CA THR A 61 -5.45 23.13 0.44
C THR A 61 -5.34 22.27 1.69
N SER A 62 -4.56 21.19 1.61
CA SER A 62 -4.39 20.16 2.62
C SER A 62 -2.97 19.59 2.54
N ASN A 63 -2.52 18.91 3.58
CA ASN A 63 -1.25 18.19 3.61
C ASN A 63 -1.40 16.69 3.30
N ILE A 64 -2.56 16.32 2.74
CA ILE A 64 -3.02 14.97 2.42
C ILE A 64 -3.98 15.10 1.24
N ASP A 65 -4.00 14.11 0.36
CA ASP A 65 -4.83 14.12 -0.83
C ASP A 65 -6.32 13.88 -0.56
N VAL A 66 -7.18 14.43 -1.43
CA VAL A 66 -8.60 14.08 -1.44
C VAL A 66 -8.76 12.79 -2.23
N CYS A 67 -8.94 11.69 -1.52
CA CYS A 67 -9.01 10.37 -2.10
C CYS A 67 -10.07 10.19 -3.20
N ASP A 68 -9.71 9.38 -4.19
CA ASP A 68 -10.53 8.97 -5.34
C ASP A 68 -10.94 10.12 -6.27
N ASN A 69 -10.24 11.25 -6.24
CA ASN A 69 -10.47 12.35 -7.17
C ASN A 69 -9.50 12.31 -8.38
N GLY A 70 -8.43 11.50 -8.31
CA GLY A 70 -7.42 11.38 -9.37
C GLY A 70 -6.53 12.62 -9.52
N LEU A 71 -6.45 13.44 -8.48
CA LEU A 71 -5.66 14.68 -8.42
C LEU A 71 -4.65 14.58 -7.27
N ASP A 72 -3.52 15.25 -7.46
CA ASP A 72 -2.50 15.50 -6.45
C ASP A 72 -2.86 16.83 -5.76
N ASP A 73 -3.60 16.76 -4.65
CA ASP A 73 -4.13 17.91 -3.90
C ASP A 73 -3.11 18.48 -2.89
N ASN A 74 -2.15 17.66 -2.46
CA ASN A 74 -1.10 18.01 -1.52
C ASN A 74 0.19 18.54 -2.23
N CYS A 75 0.28 18.33 -3.54
CA CYS A 75 1.33 18.74 -4.46
C CYS A 75 2.71 18.12 -4.19
N ASP A 76 2.74 16.84 -3.84
CA ASP A 76 3.96 16.05 -3.60
C ASP A 76 4.42 15.20 -4.80
N GLY A 77 3.59 15.12 -5.85
CA GLY A 77 3.89 14.46 -7.11
C GLY A 77 3.37 13.03 -7.24
N GLU A 78 2.71 12.49 -6.21
CA GLU A 78 1.86 11.30 -6.32
C GLU A 78 0.39 11.74 -6.38
N THR A 79 -0.52 10.82 -6.75
CA THR A 79 -1.96 11.13 -6.79
C THR A 79 -2.71 10.14 -5.90
N ASP A 80 -3.66 10.62 -5.12
CA ASP A 80 -4.51 9.84 -4.22
C ASP A 80 -3.70 9.07 -3.15
N GLU A 81 -2.59 9.63 -2.67
CA GLU A 81 -1.72 9.08 -1.61
C GLU A 81 -2.06 9.58 -0.19
N ASP A 82 -1.44 8.96 0.82
CA ASP A 82 -1.68 9.19 2.25
C ASP A 82 -3.17 9.13 2.65
N CYS A 83 -4.00 8.49 1.84
CA CYS A 83 -5.43 8.31 2.04
C CYS A 83 -5.75 7.43 3.25
N PHE A 84 -5.81 8.06 4.43
CA PHE A 84 -6.31 7.45 5.66
C PHE A 84 -7.81 7.72 5.76
N ASP A 85 -8.64 6.81 5.26
CA ASP A 85 -10.06 6.87 5.54
C ASP A 85 -10.30 6.67 7.04
N VAL A 86 -10.69 7.74 7.74
CA VAL A 86 -11.04 7.73 9.17
C VAL A 86 -12.36 7.01 9.43
N ASN A 87 -13.04 6.51 8.39
CA ASN A 87 -14.36 5.91 8.47
C ASN A 87 -14.46 4.61 7.64
N GLU A 88 -13.53 3.67 7.86
CA GLU A 88 -13.58 2.26 7.40
C GLU A 88 -15.02 1.68 7.42
N THR A 89 -15.73 1.73 6.29
CA THR A 89 -17.02 1.05 6.12
C THR A 89 -16.86 -0.18 5.26
N CYS A 90 -16.69 -1.34 5.91
CA CYS A 90 -16.84 -2.65 5.27
C CYS A 90 -18.26 -2.80 4.65
N TYR A 91 -18.41 -3.53 3.56
CA TYR A 91 -19.66 -3.84 2.84
C TYR A 91 -20.22 -2.75 1.88
N ASN A 92 -19.36 -1.89 1.31
CA ASN A 92 -19.79 -0.85 0.36
C ASN A 92 -19.65 -1.26 -1.14
N LYS A 93 -19.09 -2.45 -1.43
CA LYS A 93 -18.80 -2.96 -2.80
C LYS A 93 -17.81 -2.12 -3.61
N LYS A 94 -17.01 -1.28 -2.96
CA LYS A 94 -15.89 -0.57 -3.58
C LYS A 94 -14.58 -1.29 -3.23
N HIS A 95 -13.50 -0.91 -3.89
CA HIS A 95 -12.17 -1.43 -3.63
C HIS A 95 -11.37 -0.28 -3.01
N ASP A 96 -11.14 -0.36 -1.71
CA ASP A 96 -10.50 0.71 -0.94
C ASP A 96 -8.99 0.41 -0.76
N LEU A 97 -8.17 1.43 -0.46
CA LEU A 97 -6.73 1.27 -0.32
C LEU A 97 -6.38 0.36 0.89
N GLY A 98 -5.63 -0.71 0.63
CA GLY A 98 -5.26 -1.73 1.64
C GLY A 98 -6.05 -3.04 1.55
N GLU A 99 -6.90 -3.19 0.52
CA GLU A 99 -7.64 -4.42 0.23
C GLU A 99 -7.00 -5.28 -0.87
N GLU A 100 -7.09 -6.60 -0.76
CA GLU A 100 -6.90 -7.53 -1.88
C GLU A 100 -8.28 -7.89 -2.45
N ARG A 101 -8.65 -7.37 -3.63
CA ARG A 101 -9.98 -7.49 -4.29
C ARG A 101 -11.06 -6.59 -3.65
N THR A 102 -12.27 -6.58 -4.21
CA THR A 102 -13.43 -5.83 -3.68
C THR A 102 -13.74 -6.24 -2.23
N ASP A 103 -13.50 -5.34 -1.27
CA ASP A 103 -13.93 -5.44 0.15
C ASP A 103 -13.18 -6.48 1.02
N CYS A 104 -11.87 -6.71 0.79
CA CYS A 104 -11.06 -7.66 1.57
C CYS A 104 -9.71 -7.06 2.03
N GLY A 105 -9.68 -6.34 3.16
CA GLY A 105 -8.47 -5.83 3.84
C GLY A 105 -8.81 -4.95 5.08
N GLY A 106 -7.83 -4.51 5.90
CA GLY A 106 -8.08 -3.59 7.03
C GLY A 106 -8.86 -4.16 8.24
N LYS A 107 -9.56 -3.34 9.06
CA LYS A 107 -10.34 -3.79 10.26
C LYS A 107 -11.55 -4.70 9.97
N CYS A 108 -11.54 -5.42 8.86
CA CYS A 108 -12.49 -6.48 8.57
C CYS A 108 -12.11 -7.76 9.37
N PRO A 109 -13.10 -8.51 9.92
CA PRO A 109 -12.80 -9.81 10.50
C PRO A 109 -12.26 -10.71 9.39
N LYS A 110 -10.97 -11.10 9.49
CA LYS A 110 -10.28 -11.98 8.54
C LYS A 110 -11.02 -13.32 8.42
N THR A 111 -11.96 -13.41 7.49
CA THR A 111 -12.19 -14.58 6.64
C THR A 111 -13.03 -14.15 5.44
N CYS A 112 -12.37 -13.68 4.38
CA CYS A 112 -12.92 -13.79 3.03
C CYS A 112 -12.86 -15.28 2.64
N TYR A 113 -13.69 -16.10 3.29
CA TYR A 113 -13.76 -17.52 3.03
C TYR A 113 -14.48 -17.69 1.70
N PHE A 114 -13.70 -17.66 0.61
CA PHE A 114 -14.11 -18.26 -0.63
C PHE A 114 -14.33 -19.74 -0.32
N PHE A 115 -15.57 -20.12 -0.01
CA PHE A 115 -15.97 -21.50 0.23
C PHE A 115 -15.51 -22.31 -0.98
N PRO A 116 -14.40 -23.06 -0.88
CA PRO A 116 -13.81 -23.67 -2.06
C PRO A 116 -14.70 -24.86 -2.37
N TRP A 117 -15.66 -24.69 -3.27
CA TRP A 117 -16.53 -25.77 -3.76
C TRP A 117 -15.70 -26.99 -4.17
N VAL A 118 -14.45 -26.77 -4.58
CA VAL A 118 -13.43 -27.79 -4.85
C VAL A 118 -13.25 -28.76 -3.67
N GLU A 119 -13.08 -28.29 -2.43
CA GLU A 119 -12.86 -29.17 -1.26
C GLU A 119 -14.08 -30.04 -0.97
N VAL A 120 -15.28 -29.46 -1.03
CA VAL A 120 -16.54 -30.21 -0.83
C VAL A 120 -16.73 -31.25 -1.94
N THR A 121 -16.40 -30.91 -3.19
CA THR A 121 -16.50 -31.86 -4.30
C THR A 121 -15.47 -32.99 -4.20
N LEU A 122 -14.24 -32.71 -3.78
CA LEU A 122 -13.19 -33.73 -3.61
C LEU A 122 -13.53 -34.72 -2.49
N ILE A 123 -14.02 -34.22 -1.35
CA ILE A 123 -14.48 -35.09 -0.24
C ILE A 123 -15.66 -35.95 -0.70
N GLY A 124 -16.63 -35.36 -1.41
CA GLY A 124 -17.79 -36.09 -1.92
C GLY A 124 -17.42 -37.20 -2.91
N VAL A 125 -16.52 -36.91 -3.85
CA VAL A 125 -16.03 -37.89 -4.83
C VAL A 125 -15.25 -39.02 -4.13
N ALA A 126 -14.40 -38.70 -3.16
CA ALA A 126 -13.65 -39.70 -2.39
C ALA A 126 -14.58 -40.65 -1.62
N MET A 127 -15.59 -40.11 -0.92
CA MET A 127 -16.58 -40.92 -0.20
C MET A 127 -17.37 -41.84 -1.13
N PHE A 128 -17.72 -41.38 -2.32
CA PHE A 128 -18.43 -42.18 -3.31
C PHE A 128 -17.61 -43.41 -3.74
N PHE A 129 -16.33 -43.23 -4.09
CA PHE A 129 -15.47 -44.34 -4.51
C PHE A 129 -15.14 -45.31 -3.36
N ILE A 130 -14.96 -44.81 -2.14
CA ILE A 130 -14.78 -45.66 -0.95
C ILE A 130 -16.04 -46.52 -0.73
N GLY A 131 -17.23 -45.93 -0.80
CA GLY A 131 -18.49 -46.64 -0.67
C GLY A 131 -18.67 -47.71 -1.75
N LEU A 132 -18.36 -47.38 -3.00
CA LEU A 132 -18.42 -48.31 -4.12
C LEU A 132 -17.43 -49.47 -3.92
N GLY A 133 -16.20 -49.20 -3.49
CA GLY A 133 -15.19 -50.20 -3.19
C GLY A 133 -15.63 -51.16 -2.07
N LEU A 134 -16.16 -50.62 -0.96
CA LEU A 134 -16.70 -51.43 0.14
C LEU A 134 -17.88 -52.29 -0.33
N TYR A 135 -18.79 -51.73 -1.14
CA TYR A 135 -19.91 -52.47 -1.71
C TYR A 135 -19.44 -53.66 -2.57
N TYR A 136 -18.48 -53.45 -3.46
CA TYR A 136 -17.92 -54.53 -4.27
C TYR A 136 -17.22 -55.59 -3.43
N MET A 137 -16.43 -55.19 -2.43
CA MET A 137 -15.77 -56.13 -1.52
C MET A 137 -16.75 -56.94 -0.67
N GLN A 138 -17.84 -56.32 -0.21
CA GLN A 138 -18.91 -57.04 0.49
C GLN A 138 -19.62 -58.04 -0.42
N ARG A 139 -19.85 -57.67 -1.69
CA ARG A 139 -20.43 -58.56 -2.70
C ARG A 139 -19.52 -59.76 -3.00
N GLU A 140 -18.21 -59.58 -3.06
CA GLU A 140 -17.27 -60.69 -3.26
C GLU A 140 -17.18 -61.62 -2.04
N LYS A 141 -17.21 -61.08 -0.82
CA LYS A 141 -17.27 -61.88 0.41
C LYS A 141 -18.56 -62.70 0.47
N GLY A 142 -19.70 -62.10 0.09
CA GLY A 142 -20.98 -62.82 0.00
C GLY A 142 -20.95 -63.96 -1.02
N LYS A 143 -20.32 -63.76 -2.18
CA LYS A 143 -20.12 -64.82 -3.18
C LYS A 143 -19.18 -65.94 -2.69
N ARG A 144 -18.10 -65.62 -1.98
CA ARG A 144 -17.20 -66.64 -1.40
C ARG A 144 -17.86 -67.46 -0.30
N LEU A 145 -18.69 -66.84 0.55
CA LEU A 145 -19.41 -67.53 1.62
C LEU A 145 -20.41 -68.56 1.08
N ILE A 146 -21.15 -68.21 0.03
CA ILE A 146 -22.09 -69.13 -0.64
C ILE A 146 -21.35 -70.33 -1.26
N VAL A 147 -20.17 -70.10 -1.84
CA VAL A 147 -19.36 -71.18 -2.43
C VAL A 147 -18.75 -72.09 -1.34
N SER A 148 -18.32 -71.54 -0.20
CA SER A 148 -17.80 -72.38 0.89
C SER A 148 -18.87 -73.23 1.57
N GLU A 149 -20.12 -72.76 1.64
CA GLU A 149 -21.23 -73.55 2.19
C GLU A 149 -21.59 -74.71 1.26
N SER A 150 -21.54 -74.50 -0.07
CA SER A 150 -21.79 -75.56 -1.06
C SER A 150 -20.70 -76.65 -1.17
N ILE A 151 -19.52 -76.47 -0.56
CA ILE A 151 -18.41 -77.45 -0.62
C ILE A 151 -18.41 -78.37 0.62
N VAL A 152 -19.17 -78.05 1.67
CA VAL A 152 -19.20 -78.82 2.92
C VAL A 152 -20.29 -79.92 2.93
N ASP A 153 -21.17 -79.93 1.92
CA ASP A 153 -22.32 -80.85 1.82
C ASP A 153 -22.13 -82.05 0.85
N ASP A 154 -20.93 -82.32 0.34
CA ASP A 154 -20.57 -83.53 -0.43
C ASP A 154 -19.54 -84.40 0.34
#